data_AF-A0A7X2NM73-F1
#
_entry.id   AF-A0A7X2NM73-F1
#
_cell.length_a   1.000
_cell.length_b   1.000
_cell.length_c   1.000
_cell.angle_alpha   90.00
_cell.angle_beta   90.00
_cell.angle_gamma   90.00
#
_symmetry.space_group_name_H-M   'P 1'
#
loop_
_entity.id
_entity.type
_entity.pdbx_description
1 polymer ?
#
loop_
_entity_poly.entity_id
_entity_poly.type
_entity_poly.pdbx_seq_one_letter_code
_entity_poly.pdbx_strand_id
1 'polypeptide(L)' 'MEFFNSAVDTLQTIVVGLGGALCVWGGVNLLEGYGADNPASKSQGIKQLVAGGGVALIGMTLVPLLSGLLG' A
#
# COMPACT_ATOMS: atom_id res chain seq x y z
N MET A 1 -8.59 0.19 -26.74
CA MET A 1 -8.68 0.40 -25.28
C MET A 1 -8.32 -0.83 -24.44
N GLU A 2 -8.35 -2.05 -24.99
CA GLU A 2 -8.04 -3.27 -24.24
C GLU A 2 -6.66 -3.27 -23.56
N PHE A 3 -5.61 -2.86 -24.28
CA PHE A 3 -4.25 -2.74 -23.71
C PHE A 3 -4.20 -1.79 -22.51
N PHE A 4 -4.88 -0.64 -22.59
CA PHE A 4 -4.88 0.35 -21.52
C PHE A 4 -5.60 -0.18 -20.29
N ASN A 5 -6.76 -0.83 -20.46
CA ASN A 5 -7.49 -1.46 -19.35
C ASN A 5 -6.66 -2.57 -18.69
N SER A 6 -5.98 -3.40 -19.48
CA SER A 6 -5.08 -4.43 -18.96
C SER A 6 -3.90 -3.85 -18.17
N ALA A 7 -3.35 -2.72 -18.62
CA ALA A 7 -2.30 -2.00 -17.90
C ALA A 7 -2.81 -1.44 -16.56
N VAL A 8 -4.05 -0.91 -16.53
CA VAL A 8 -4.68 -0.43 -15.29
C VAL A 8 -4.93 -1.57 -14.31
N ASP A 9 -5.43 -2.72 -14.76
CA ASP A 9 -5.64 -3.91 -13.91
C ASP A 9 -4.33 -4.42 -13.30
N THR A 10 -3.27 -4.44 -14.11
CA THR A 10 -1.92 -4.82 -13.66
C THR A 10 -1.40 -3.83 -12.62
N LEU A 11 -1.54 -2.53 -12.88
CA LEU A 11 -1.16 -1.47 -11.96
C LEU A 11 -1.92 -1.57 -10.63
N GLN A 12 -3.23 -1.77 -10.67
CA GLN A 12 -4.06 -1.96 -9.48
C GLN A 12 -3.55 -3.10 -8.63
N THR A 13 -3.29 -4.26 -9.24
CA THR A 13 -2.79 -5.45 -8.55
C THR A 13 -1.48 -5.16 -7.83
N ILE A 14 -0.53 -4.50 -8.50
CA ILE A 14 0.77 -4.15 -7.93
C ILE A 14 0.61 -3.14 -6.78
N VAL A 15 -0.18 -2.09 -6.96
CA VAL A 15 -0.34 -1.03 -5.95
C VAL A 15 -1.00 -1.58 -4.69
N VAL A 16 -2.06 -2.39 -4.83
CA VAL A 16 -2.70 -3.05 -3.68
C VAL A 16 -1.73 -4.01 -2.99
N GLY A 17 -0.98 -4.81 -3.75
CA GLY A 17 0.02 -5.72 -3.23
C GLY A 17 1.14 -5.02 -2.45
N LEU A 18 1.69 -3.92 -3.00
CA LEU A 18 2.72 -3.10 -2.35
C LEU A 18 2.19 -2.42 -1.08
N GLY A 19 0.95 -1.91 -1.11
CA GLY A 19 0.31 -1.34 0.07
C GLY A 19 0.15 -2.37 1.19
N GLY A 20 -0.32 -3.58 0.87
CA GLY A 20 -0.43 -4.68 1.81
C GLY A 20 0.92 -5.12 2.38
N ALA A 21 1.95 -5.24 1.54
CA ALA A 21 3.30 -5.59 1.97
C ALA A 21 3.88 -4.56 2.95
N LEU A 22 3.68 -3.26 2.69
CA LEU A 22 4.09 -2.19 3.60
C LEU A 22 3.33 -2.22 4.93
N CYS A 23 2.05 -2.58 4.94
CA CYS A 23 1.30 -2.78 6.18
C CYS A 23 1.91 -3.89 7.04
N VAL A 24 2.22 -5.04 6.43
CA VAL A 24 2.85 -6.17 7.13
C VAL A 24 4.22 -5.75 7.68
N TRP A 25 5.05 -5.09 6.85
CA TRP A 25 6.37 -4.62 7.28
C TRP A 25 6.29 -3.58 8.41
N GLY A 26 5.32 -2.67 8.35
CA GLY A 26 5.03 -1.71 9.43
C GLY A 26 4.60 -2.40 10.72
N GLY A 27 3.80 -3.46 10.63
CA GLY A 27 3.43 -4.31 11.76
C GLY A 27 4.66 -4.96 12.40
N VAL A 28 5.58 -5.50 11.60
CA VAL A 28 6.84 -6.10 12.10
C VAL A 28 7.67 -5.06 12.85
N ASN A 29 7.94 -3.90 12.25
CA ASN A 29 8.74 -2.85 12.89
C ASN A 29 8.09 -2.31 14.17
N LEU A 30 6.76 -2.28 14.21
CA LEU A 30 6.01 -1.89 15.41
C LEU A 30 6.20 -2.92 16.54
N LEU A 31 6.06 -4.22 16.23
CA LEU A 31 6.25 -5.31 17.19
C LEU A 31 7.69 -5.39 17.68
N GLU A 32 8.67 -5.27 16.80
CA GLU A 32 10.08 -5.16 17.16
C GLU A 32 10.34 -3.95 18.05
N GLY A 33 9.68 -2.82 17.77
CA GLY A 33 9.74 -1.62 18.60
C GLY A 33 9.15 -1.81 19.99
N TYR A 34 8.08 -2.60 20.14
CA TYR A 34 7.57 -2.99 21.47
C TYR A 34 8.50 -3.95 22.19
N GLY A 35 9.09 -4.94 21.48
CA GLY A 35 10.02 -5.90 22.06
C GLY A 35 11.33 -5.27 22.54
N ALA A 36 11.87 -4.29 21.81
CA ALA A 36 13.09 -3.58 22.16
C ALA A 36 12.84 -2.30 22.99
N ASP A 37 11.58 -2.00 23.33
CA ASP A 37 11.10 -0.74 23.91
C ASP A 37 11.69 0.52 23.24
N ASN A 38 11.85 0.48 21.91
CA ASN A 38 12.45 1.56 21.13
C ASN A 38 11.37 2.49 20.53
N PRO A 39 11.29 3.76 20.96
CA PRO A 39 10.32 4.71 20.43
C PRO A 39 10.47 4.97 18.93
N ALA A 40 11.69 4.89 18.40
CA ALA A 40 11.95 5.12 16.97
C ALA A 40 11.33 4.02 16.10
N SER A 41 11.55 2.74 16.46
CA SER A 41 10.96 1.60 15.76
C SER A 41 9.43 1.58 15.85
N LYS A 42 8.85 1.93 17.02
CA LYS A 42 7.39 2.07 17.16
C LYS A 42 6.82 3.13 16.21
N SER A 43 7.44 4.31 16.16
CA SER A 43 7.03 5.38 15.25
C SER A 43 7.17 4.97 13.78
N GLN A 44 8.27 4.30 13.43
CA GLN A 44 8.50 3.82 12.07
C GLN A 44 7.45 2.79 11.65
N GLY A 45 7.13 1.82 12.51
CA GLY A 45 6.11 0.81 12.24
C GLY A 45 4.72 1.41 11.97
N ILE A 46 4.28 2.37 12.79
CA ILE A 46 3.01 3.08 12.56
C ILE A 46 3.03 3.86 11.25
N LYS A 47 4.12 4.58 10.94
CA LYS A 47 4.22 5.33 9.68
C LYS A 47 4.10 4.44 8.46
N GLN A 48 4.73 3.27 8.49
CA GLN A 48 4.65 2.30 7.41
C GLN A 48 3.27 1.64 7.32
N LEU A 49 2.62 1.38 8.45
CA LEU A 49 1.24 0.88 8.46
C LEU A 49 0.27 1.88 7.82
N VAL A 50 0.38 3.16 8.19
CA VAL A 50 -0.44 4.23 7.61
C VAL A 50 -0.12 4.43 6.13
N ALA A 51 1.16 4.45 5.76
CA ALA A 51 1.58 4.56 4.36
C ALA A 51 1.08 3.38 3.52
N GLY A 52 1.24 2.15 4.01
CA GLY A 52 0.76 0.94 3.34
C GLY A 52 -0.75 0.93 3.17
N GLY A 53 -1.49 1.31 4.22
CA GLY A 53 -2.95 1.43 4.17
C GLY A 53 -3.42 2.47 3.15
N GLY A 54 -2.76 3.62 3.10
CA GLY A 54 -3.02 4.66 2.10
C GLY A 54 -2.76 4.18 0.67
N VAL A 55 -1.62 3.51 0.43
CA VAL A 55 -1.29 2.95 -0.89
C VAL A 55 -2.31 1.87 -1.31
N ALA A 56 -2.69 0.98 -0.41
CA ALA A 56 -3.70 -0.05 -0.69
C ALA A 56 -5.07 0.57 -1.01
N LEU A 57 -5.48 1.59 -0.25
CA LEU A 57 -6.72 2.32 -0.50
C LEU A 57 -6.73 2.98 -1.88
N ILE A 58 -5.63 3.64 -2.27
CA ILE A 58 -5.47 4.23 -3.61
C ILE A 58 -5.56 3.15 -4.68
N GLY A 59 -4.90 2.01 -4.50
CA GLY A 59 -4.97 0.87 -5.41
C GLY A 59 -6.38 0.33 -5.60
N MET A 60 -7.17 0.26 -4.53
CA MET A 60 -8.55 -0.25 -4.58
C MET A 60 -9.55 0.75 -5.16
N THR A 61 -9.33 2.06 -4.97
CA THR A 61 -10.36 3.08 -5.21
C THR A 61 -10.05 4.03 -6.36
N LEU A 62 -8.79 4.44 -6.52
CA LEU A 62 -8.40 5.47 -7.48
C LEU A 62 -7.79 4.88 -8.76
N VAL A 63 -7.00 3.80 -8.65
CA VAL A 63 -6.39 3.16 -9.83
C VAL A 63 -7.45 2.66 -10.83
N PRO A 64 -8.56 2.01 -10.43
CA PRO A 64 -9.59 1.56 -11.37
C PRO A 64 -10.25 2.69 -12.17
N LEU A 65 -10.29 3.91 -11.61
CA LEU A 65 -10.88 5.07 -12.27
C LEU A 65 -10.08 5.51 -13.51
N LEU A 66 -8.80 5.13 -13.59
CA LEU A 66 -7.95 5.45 -14.73
C LEU A 66 -8.47 4.81 -16.02
N SER A 67 -9.11 3.64 -15.96
CA SER A 67 -9.71 2.95 -17.12
C SER A 67 -10.80 3.79 -17.81
N GLY A 68 -11.42 4.73 -17.10
CA GLY A 68 -12.45 5.63 -17.65
C GLY A 68 -11.92 6.92 -18.27
N LEU A 69 -10.61 7.18 -18.23
CA LEU A 69 -10.02 8.48 -18.62
C LEU A 69 -9.89 8.65 -20.14
N LEU A 70 -9.78 7.56 -20.89
CA LEU A 70 -9.45 7.56 -22.33
C LEU A 70 -10.57 6.93 -23.18
N GLY A 71 -11.83 7.30 -22.90
CA GLY A 71 -13.02 6.81 -23.62
C GLY A 71 -12.92 6.85 -25.14
#